data_AF-A0A9D0BDD0-F1
#
_entry.id   AF-A0A9D0BDD0-F1
#
_cell.length_a   1.000
_cell.length_b   1.000
_cell.length_c   1.000
_cell.angle_alpha   90.00
_cell.angle_beta   90.00
_cell.angle_gamma   90.00
#
_symmetry.space_group_name_H-M   'P 1'
#
loop_
_entity.id
_entity.type
_entity.pdbx_description
1 polymer ?
#
loop_
_entity_poly.entity_id
_entity_poly.type
_entity_poly.pdbx_seq_one_letter_code
_entity_poly.pdbx_strand_id
1 'polypeptide(L)'
;MNLDDAGHSQDSGPADPDFLLLDGSGGRQARLRFGGRLEGRDVVWDCRFEALPAGRACYIEVGPETDSGRSLRVGLTLPRIDVPAIRKMIVMIRNYRPLKPGRHEFGGGLPDRR
;
A
#
# COMPACT_ATOMS: atom_id res chain seq x y z
N MET A 1 10.28 -4.39 -43.75
CA MET A 1 11.32 -3.85 -42.86
C MET A 1 10.59 -3.46 -41.59
N ASN A 2 10.51 -4.40 -40.64
CA ASN A 2 9.80 -4.19 -39.37
C ASN A 2 10.82 -3.73 -38.34
N LEU A 3 10.57 -2.60 -37.70
CA LEU A 3 11.32 -2.11 -36.57
C LEU A 3 10.33 -1.82 -35.44
N ASP A 4 10.80 -2.09 -34.22
CA ASP A 4 10.27 -1.63 -32.94
C ASP A 4 9.20 -2.50 -32.27
N ASP A 5 9.64 -3.72 -31.96
CA ASP A 5 9.25 -4.47 -30.78
C ASP A 5 9.82 -3.73 -29.53
N ALA A 6 9.04 -2.80 -28.97
CA ALA A 6 9.35 -2.14 -27.70
C ALA A 6 8.79 -3.00 -26.56
N GLY A 7 9.48 -4.10 -26.27
CA GLY A 7 9.29 -4.90 -25.07
C GLY A 7 9.40 -4.01 -23.82
N HIS A 8 8.25 -3.60 -23.29
CA HIS A 8 8.14 -3.14 -21.91
C HIS A 8 8.43 -4.36 -21.04
N SER A 9 9.70 -4.54 -20.67
CA SER A 9 10.09 -5.44 -19.60
C SER A 9 9.44 -4.96 -18.31
N GLN A 10 8.23 -5.46 -18.05
CA GLN A 10 7.70 -5.54 -16.69
C GLN A 10 8.63 -6.48 -15.95
N ASP A 11 9.65 -5.90 -15.32
CA ASP A 11 10.44 -6.55 -14.28
C ASP A 11 9.46 -6.93 -13.16
N SER A 12 8.85 -8.10 -13.32
CA SER A 12 8.02 -8.74 -12.33
C SER A 12 8.98 -9.18 -11.23
N GLY A 13 9.30 -8.25 -10.34
CA GLY A 13 10.03 -8.57 -9.11
C GLY A 13 9.41 -9.80 -8.44
N PRO A 14 10.21 -10.62 -7.75
CA PRO A 14 9.76 -11.91 -7.26
C PRO A 14 8.44 -11.74 -6.52
N ALA A 15 7.42 -12.48 -6.96
CA ALA A 15 6.11 -12.50 -6.31
C ALA A 15 6.34 -12.86 -4.84
N ASP A 16 6.23 -11.87 -3.97
CA ASP A 16 6.29 -12.07 -2.54
C ASP A 16 5.03 -12.87 -2.19
N PRO A 17 5.12 -14.03 -1.50
CA PRO A 17 3.93 -14.82 -1.17
C PRO A 17 2.92 -14.00 -0.34
N ASP A 18 3.36 -12.92 0.32
CA ASP A 18 2.47 -12.05 1.08
C ASP A 18 1.73 -11.00 0.24
N PHE A 19 2.28 -10.55 -0.89
CA PHE A 19 1.68 -9.53 -1.74
C PHE A 19 2.21 -9.52 -3.18
N LEU A 20 1.33 -9.15 -4.11
CA LEU A 20 1.67 -8.88 -5.50
C LEU A 20 1.94 -7.38 -5.68
N LEU A 21 3.17 -7.00 -6.01
CA LEU A 21 3.50 -5.63 -6.38
C LEU A 21 3.02 -5.36 -7.82
N LEU A 22 2.22 -4.30 -8.01
CA LEU A 22 1.64 -3.89 -9.29
C LEU A 22 2.33 -2.69 -9.91
N ASP A 23 2.85 -1.79 -9.07
CA ASP A 23 3.63 -0.62 -9.48
C ASP A 23 4.76 -0.40 -8.48
N GLY A 24 5.93 -0.04 -9.01
CA GLY A 24 7.24 -0.19 -8.39
C GLY A 24 7.32 0.33 -6.96
N SER A 25 8.09 -0.36 -6.13
CA SER A 25 8.49 0.11 -4.79
C SER A 25 9.81 0.87 -4.86
N GLY A 26 10.06 1.76 -3.90
CA GLY A 26 11.29 2.55 -3.78
C GLY A 26 11.11 4.04 -4.11
N GLY A 27 9.95 4.40 -4.66
CA GLY A 27 9.55 5.78 -4.94
C GLY A 27 8.64 6.38 -3.87
N ARG A 28 7.92 7.44 -4.25
CA ARG A 28 6.92 8.09 -3.37
C ARG A 28 5.59 7.35 -3.33
N GLN A 29 5.35 6.42 -4.24
CA GLN A 29 4.14 5.62 -4.30
C GLN A 29 4.51 4.18 -4.62
N ALA A 30 3.65 3.27 -4.17
CA ALA A 30 3.68 1.87 -4.60
C ALA A 30 2.23 1.37 -4.70
N ARG A 31 1.96 0.51 -5.69
CA ARG A 31 0.67 -0.17 -5.80
C ARG A 31 0.89 -1.66 -5.60
N LEU A 32 0.06 -2.29 -4.78
CA LEU A 32 0.14 -3.73 -4.52
C LEU A 32 -1.22 -4.33 -4.23
N ARG A 33 -1.30 -5.65 -4.32
CA ARG A 33 -2.46 -6.43 -3.86
C ARG A 33 -2.05 -7.49 -2.85
N PHE A 34 -2.90 -7.72 -1.86
CA PHE A 34 -2.71 -8.82 -0.92
C PHE A 34 -4.04 -9.30 -0.34
N GLY A 35 -4.06 -10.55 0.12
CA GLY A 35 -5.20 -11.11 0.84
C GLY A 35 -5.24 -10.68 2.31
N GLY A 36 -6.43 -10.38 2.82
CA GLY A 36 -6.66 -10.06 4.22
C GLY A 36 -8.12 -10.26 4.62
N ARG A 37 -8.49 -9.71 5.78
CA ARG A 37 -9.86 -9.78 6.29
C ARG A 37 -10.42 -8.40 6.59
N LEU A 38 -11.70 -8.20 6.31
CA LEU A 38 -12.48 -7.05 6.73
C LEU A 38 -13.81 -7.55 7.30
N GLU A 39 -14.11 -7.17 8.55
CA GLU A 39 -15.35 -7.58 9.24
C GLU A 39 -15.60 -9.11 9.21
N GLY A 40 -14.51 -9.88 9.32
CA GLY A 40 -14.56 -11.36 9.31
C GLY A 40 -14.68 -12.00 7.92
N ARG A 41 -14.72 -11.21 6.84
CA ARG A 41 -14.75 -11.69 5.45
C ARG A 41 -13.37 -11.63 4.84
N ASP A 42 -12.99 -12.66 4.10
CA ASP A 42 -11.77 -12.63 3.29
C ASP A 42 -11.97 -11.64 2.13
N VAL A 43 -10.98 -10.77 1.93
CA VAL A 43 -10.98 -9.75 0.87
C VAL A 43 -9.61 -9.70 0.21
N VAL A 44 -9.60 -9.37 -1.09
CA VAL A 44 -8.39 -8.93 -1.78
C VAL A 44 -8.32 -7.42 -1.67
N TRP A 45 -7.22 -6.91 -1.12
CA TRP A 45 -6.99 -5.47 -1.06
C TRP A 45 -6.29 -5.00 -2.34
N ASP A 46 -6.81 -3.96 -2.99
CA ASP A 46 -6.10 -3.18 -4.02
C ASP A 46 -5.56 -1.91 -3.36
N CYS A 47 -4.26 -1.93 -3.07
CA CYS A 47 -3.62 -0.96 -2.20
C CYS A 47 -2.80 0.05 -2.96
N ARG A 48 -2.92 1.31 -2.55
CA ARG A 48 -1.98 2.38 -2.88
C ARG A 48 -1.30 2.88 -1.63
N PHE A 49 0.02 2.78 -1.62
CA PHE A 49 0.86 3.34 -0.57
C PHE A 49 1.46 4.65 -1.07
N GLU A 50 1.53 5.65 -0.20
CA GLU A 50 2.17 6.92 -0.50
C GLU A 50 3.05 7.45 0.63
N ALA A 51 4.18 8.01 0.24
CA ALA A 51 5.11 8.72 1.09
C ALA A 51 4.61 10.14 1.35
N LEU A 52 4.28 10.41 2.61
CA LEU A 52 3.82 11.70 3.09
C LEU A 52 4.99 12.56 3.60
N PRO A 53 4.93 13.90 3.40
CA PRO A 53 5.86 14.83 4.03
C PRO A 53 5.84 14.72 5.56
N ALA A 54 6.96 15.05 6.20
CA ALA A 54 7.04 15.21 7.65
C ALA A 54 5.96 16.18 8.16
N GLY A 55 5.42 15.91 9.35
CA GLY A 55 4.35 16.69 9.97
C GLY A 55 2.93 16.33 9.49
N ARG A 56 2.77 15.44 8.51
CA ARG A 56 1.46 14.82 8.19
C ARG A 56 1.23 13.59 9.07
N ALA A 57 -0.02 13.39 9.48
CA ALA A 57 -0.44 12.16 10.15
C ALA A 57 -0.43 10.99 9.14
N CYS A 58 0.06 9.83 9.58
CA CYS A 58 -0.12 8.60 8.81
C CYS A 58 -1.60 8.24 8.79
N TYR A 59 -2.03 7.56 7.73
CA TYR A 59 -3.43 7.16 7.62
C TYR A 59 -3.60 5.83 6.88
N ILE A 60 -4.70 5.15 7.17
CA ILE A 60 -5.26 4.05 6.38
C ILE A 60 -6.68 4.46 6.01
N GLU A 61 -7.00 4.43 4.72
CA GLU A 61 -8.33 4.72 4.21
C GLU A 61 -8.88 3.49 3.49
N VAL A 62 -9.96 2.95 4.02
CA VAL A 62 -10.70 1.82 3.42
C VAL A 62 -11.78 2.40 2.51
N GLY A 63 -11.58 2.19 1.22
CA GLY A 63 -12.47 2.68 0.17
C GLY A 63 -13.55 1.66 -0.25
N PRO A 64 -14.21 1.91 -1.39
CA PRO A 64 -15.21 1.00 -1.94
C PRO A 64 -14.58 -0.29 -2.47
N GLU A 65 -15.42 -1.30 -2.70
CA GLU A 65 -15.07 -2.48 -3.47
C GLU A 65 -15.09 -2.17 -4.96
N THR A 66 -14.16 -2.76 -5.70
CA THR A 66 -14.00 -2.60 -7.15
C THR A 66 -13.79 -3.98 -7.78
N ASP A 67 -13.79 -4.05 -9.11
CA ASP A 67 -13.50 -5.30 -9.83
C ASP A 67 -12.11 -5.88 -9.52
N SER A 68 -11.20 -5.04 -9.01
CA SER A 68 -9.84 -5.42 -8.62
C SER A 68 -9.69 -5.79 -7.14
N GLY A 69 -10.78 -5.72 -6.37
CA GLY A 69 -10.79 -5.91 -4.91
C GLY A 69 -11.18 -4.66 -4.14
N ARG A 70 -11.03 -4.72 -2.82
CA ARG A 70 -11.36 -3.63 -1.90
C ARG A 70 -10.25 -2.57 -1.91
N SER A 71 -10.61 -1.33 -2.21
CA SER A 71 -9.66 -0.21 -2.23
C SER A 71 -9.10 0.06 -0.84
N LEU A 72 -7.77 0.19 -0.75
CA LEU A 72 -7.08 0.63 0.45
C LEU A 72 -6.03 1.69 0.11
N ARG A 73 -6.03 2.82 0.81
CA ARG A 73 -4.96 3.82 0.71
C ARG A 73 -4.21 3.91 2.01
N VAL A 74 -2.89 3.96 1.94
CA VAL A 74 -2.03 4.03 3.11
C VAL A 74 -1.04 5.17 2.92
N GLY A 75 -1.15 6.19 3.76
CA GLY A 75 -0.17 7.27 3.82
C GLY A 75 0.79 7.06 4.96
N LEU A 76 2.10 7.04 4.65
CA LEU A 76 3.16 6.88 5.64
C LEU A 76 4.10 8.07 5.62
N THR A 77 4.42 8.61 6.79
CA THR A 77 5.40 9.70 6.95
C THR A 77 6.82 9.15 6.85
N LEU A 78 7.21 8.76 5.64
CA LEU A 78 8.48 8.18 5.26
C LEU A 78 8.99 8.85 3.98
N PRO A 79 10.32 8.89 3.74
CA PRO A 79 10.87 9.50 2.52
C PRO A 79 10.54 8.70 1.24
N ARG A 80 10.37 7.38 1.36
CA ARG A 80 10.02 6.48 0.26
C ARG A 80 9.24 5.27 0.76
N ILE A 81 8.47 4.65 -0.14
CA ILE A 81 7.76 3.41 0.13
C ILE A 81 8.60 2.24 -0.35
N ASP A 82 9.21 1.50 0.56
CA ASP A 82 10.01 0.31 0.26
C ASP A 82 9.33 -0.99 0.74
N VAL A 83 9.86 -2.13 0.30
CA VAL A 83 9.35 -3.46 0.65
C VAL A 83 9.27 -3.69 2.17
N PRO A 84 10.26 -3.32 3.00
CA PRO A 84 10.15 -3.40 4.45
C PRO A 84 8.95 -2.63 5.02
N ALA A 85 8.72 -1.39 4.57
CA ALA A 85 7.57 -0.59 4.99
C ALA A 85 6.24 -1.24 4.57
N ILE A 86 6.16 -1.74 3.34
CA ILE A 86 4.99 -2.44 2.81
C ILE A 86 4.65 -3.67 3.66
N ARG A 87 5.62 -4.57 3.92
CA ARG A 87 5.42 -5.79 4.72
C ARG A 87 4.92 -5.46 6.13
N LYS A 88 5.53 -4.48 6.79
CA LYS A 88 5.11 -4.03 8.13
C LYS A 88 3.64 -3.59 8.12
N MET A 89 3.24 -2.83 7.11
CA MET A 89 1.85 -2.36 7.02
C MET A 89 0.87 -3.47 6.70
N ILE A 90 1.22 -4.43 5.81
CA ILE A 90 0.38 -5.60 5.55
C ILE A 90 0.09 -6.35 6.85
N VAL A 91 1.13 -6.60 7.67
CA VAL A 91 0.98 -7.23 8.98
C VAL A 91 0.08 -6.42 9.89
N MET A 92 0.26 -5.09 9.95
CA MET A 92 -0.61 -4.22 10.74
C MET A 92 -2.06 -4.30 10.29
N ILE A 93 -2.32 -4.15 8.98
CA ILE A 93 -3.67 -4.16 8.39
C ILE A 93 -4.37 -5.49 8.65
N ARG A 94 -3.68 -6.62 8.46
CA ARG A 94 -4.23 -7.96 8.74
C ARG A 94 -4.64 -8.15 10.21
N ASN A 95 -3.96 -7.47 11.13
CA ASN A 95 -4.22 -7.57 12.57
C ASN A 95 -5.07 -6.41 13.13
N TYR A 96 -5.43 -5.42 12.30
CA TYR A 96 -6.12 -4.22 12.76
C TYR A 96 -7.62 -4.51 12.97
N ARG A 97 -7.98 -4.91 14.19
CA ARG A 97 -9.38 -5.23 14.55
C ARG A 97 -10.40 -4.10 14.32
N PRO A 98 -10.10 -2.80 14.48
CA PRO A 98 -11.09 -1.75 14.26
C PRO A 98 -11.15 -1.25 12.81
N LEU A 99 -10.52 -1.95 11.85
CA LEU A 99 -10.54 -1.53 10.46
C LEU A 99 -11.97 -1.53 9.91
N LYS A 100 -12.45 -0.35 9.53
CA LYS A 100 -13.79 -0.11 8.98
C LYS A 100 -13.70 0.80 7.76
N PRO A 101 -14.72 0.83 6.88
CA PRO A 101 -14.81 1.82 5.82
C PRO A 101 -14.54 3.25 6.32
N GLY A 102 -13.82 4.04 5.53
CA GLY A 102 -13.41 5.40 5.88
C GLY A 102 -11.93 5.54 6.24
N ARG A 103 -11.54 6.74 6.68
CA ARG A 103 -10.16 7.13 6.96
C ARG A 103 -9.84 7.04 8.45
N HIS A 104 -8.74 6.39 8.77
CA HIS A 104 -8.21 6.18 10.11
C HIS A 104 -6.81 6.78 10.16
N GLU A 105 -6.63 7.81 10.97
CA GLU A 105 -5.32 8.43 11.16
C GLU A 105 -4.60 7.80 12.36
N PHE A 106 -3.30 7.65 12.25
CA PHE A 106 -2.45 7.08 13.30
C PHE A 106 -1.06 7.71 13.25
N GLY A 107 -0.31 7.56 14.35
CA GLY A 107 1.03 8.15 14.42
C GLY A 107 1.01 9.67 14.31
N GLY A 108 0.17 10.32 15.15
CA GLY A 108 0.19 11.77 15.33
C GLY A 108 1.61 12.23 15.68
N GLY A 109 2.05 13.27 14.97
CA GLY A 109 3.45 13.70 14.83
C GLY A 109 4.32 13.54 16.07
N LEU A 110 5.53 12.99 15.85
CA LEU A 110 6.64 13.41 16.69
C LEU A 110 6.75 14.95 16.52
N PRO A 111 6.76 15.74 17.61
CA PRO A 111 7.07 17.15 17.50
C PRO A 111 8.47 17.28 16.90
N ASP A 112 8.61 18.20 15.95
CA ASP A 112 9.88 18.64 15.39
C ASP A 112 10.85 18.93 16.54
N ARG A 113 11.81 18.04 16.78
CA ARG A 113 12.94 18.32 17.66
C ARG A 113 14.04 18.93 16.79
N ARG A 114 13.90 20.23 16.53
CA ARG A 114 15.05 21.11 16.24
C ARG A 114 15.52 21.77 17.53
#